data_AF-A0A388KLX0-F1
#
_entry.id   AF-A0A388KLX0-F1
#
_cell.length_a   1.000
_cell.length_b   1.000
_cell.length_c   1.000
_cell.angle_alpha   90.00
_cell.angle_beta   90.00
_cell.angle_gamma   90.00
#
_symmetry.space_group_name_H-M   'P 1'
#
loop_
_entity.id
_entity.type
_entity.pdbx_description
1 polymer ?
#
loop_
_entity_poly.entity_id
_entity_poly.type
_entity_poly.pdbx_seq_one_letter_code
_entity_poly.pdbx_strand_id
1 'polypeptide(L)'
;MASALGHADVARLSFARTSVLRGGERTTSSSLAALSSASAATSHAPIPTTIQRWPRGANQSSPGHSNLPTASFAVAKRHTSSGGLAFETESGTQKREKRRSQKRSIFCCSSSETPEVITEARKVQMDATEMLAELLKAKDPGAKARENVESLTEEFFMIASTYLDLAKKEGNIEVTNQLETTLKLALEEKEKTLRPEIRVLNILLRGKSPAERADTIAKNRSHFSSDSYFFTLLNRMIQDVERQKTNAQRAQLLAQLRAIRRETQEVSKSMKRTEQK
;
A
#
# COMPACT_ATOMS: atom_id res chain seq x y z
N MET A 1 -58.86 8.31 16.18
CA MET A 1 -57.77 7.82 17.06
C MET A 1 -56.48 7.84 16.28
N ALA A 2 -55.39 8.26 16.94
CA ALA A 2 -54.30 9.09 16.42
C ALA A 2 -53.42 8.50 15.29
N SER A 3 -53.21 9.32 14.27
CA SER A 3 -52.10 9.25 13.32
C SER A 3 -50.86 9.89 13.93
N ALA A 4 -49.71 9.20 13.91
CA ALA A 4 -48.43 9.75 14.33
C ALA A 4 -47.44 9.70 13.15
N LEU A 5 -47.30 10.84 12.48
CA LEU A 5 -46.27 11.14 11.49
C LEU A 5 -45.02 11.63 12.24
N GLY A 6 -44.00 10.79 12.34
CA GLY A 6 -42.69 11.15 12.87
C GLY A 6 -41.84 11.80 11.77
N HIS A 7 -41.51 13.07 11.98
CA HIS A 7 -40.75 13.94 11.09
C HIS A 7 -39.33 13.47 10.82
N ALA A 8 -38.89 13.63 9.57
CA ALA A 8 -37.49 13.52 9.14
C ALA A 8 -36.72 14.77 9.59
N ASP A 9 -35.70 14.56 10.42
CA ASP A 9 -34.79 15.61 10.86
C ASP A 9 -33.62 15.71 9.87
N VAL A 10 -33.69 16.72 8.99
CA VAL A 10 -32.68 17.07 8.00
C VAL A 10 -31.70 18.04 8.65
N ALA A 11 -30.64 17.52 9.26
CA ALA A 11 -29.55 18.34 9.80
C ALA A 11 -28.63 18.83 8.67
N ARG A 12 -28.93 20.04 8.21
CA ARG A 12 -28.08 21.10 7.64
C ARG A 12 -26.59 20.80 7.45
N LEU A 13 -26.20 20.79 6.17
CA LEU A 13 -24.88 21.15 5.67
C LEU A 13 -24.58 22.63 5.96
N SER A 14 -23.56 22.91 6.78
CA SER A 14 -22.94 24.23 6.89
C SER A 14 -21.69 24.29 5.98
N PHE A 15 -21.88 24.79 4.77
CA PHE A 15 -20.78 25.26 3.92
C PHE A 15 -20.40 26.68 4.34
N ALA A 16 -19.28 26.85 5.04
CA ALA A 16 -18.63 28.14 5.19
C ALA A 16 -17.64 28.33 4.02
N ARG A 17 -18.08 29.08 3.01
CA ARG A 17 -17.26 29.54 1.88
C ARG A 17 -17.08 31.05 2.07
N THR A 18 -15.88 31.48 2.41
CA THR A 18 -15.51 32.91 2.39
C THR A 18 -14.06 33.05 1.92
N SER A 19 -13.90 33.44 0.66
CA SER A 19 -12.75 34.19 0.19
C SER A 19 -13.21 35.04 -0.99
N VAL A 20 -13.61 36.27 -0.63
CA VAL A 20 -13.81 37.40 -1.52
C VAL A 20 -12.42 37.91 -1.91
N LEU A 21 -12.04 37.80 -3.17
CA LEU A 21 -11.10 38.73 -3.80
C LEU A 21 -11.63 39.08 -5.18
N ARG A 22 -12.20 40.28 -5.22
CA ARG A 22 -12.70 41.02 -6.39
C ARG A 22 -11.58 41.98 -6.80
N GLY A 23 -11.29 42.05 -8.09
CA GLY A 23 -10.69 43.26 -8.68
C GLY A 23 -9.70 43.01 -9.81
N GLY A 24 -10.04 43.47 -11.01
CA GLY A 24 -9.04 43.89 -11.99
C GLY A 24 -9.29 43.48 -13.44
N GLU A 25 -10.36 43.97 -14.05
CA GLU A 25 -10.46 44.05 -15.51
C GLU A 25 -9.39 45.02 -16.06
N ARG A 26 -8.73 44.62 -17.16
CA ARG A 26 -8.35 45.59 -18.20
C ARG A 26 -8.14 44.89 -19.54
N THR A 27 -9.11 45.13 -20.41
CA THR A 27 -9.10 44.94 -21.86
C THR A 27 -8.06 45.85 -22.53
N THR A 28 -7.26 45.32 -23.46
CA THR A 28 -6.86 46.06 -24.67
C THR A 28 -6.74 45.10 -25.86
N SER A 29 -7.51 45.42 -26.91
CA SER A 29 -7.43 44.86 -28.25
C SER A 29 -6.23 45.42 -29.01
N SER A 30 -5.57 44.58 -29.83
CA SER A 30 -4.73 44.86 -31.02
C SER A 30 -3.90 43.60 -31.27
N SER A 31 -3.55 43.12 -32.45
CA SER A 31 -3.65 43.56 -33.84
C SER A 31 -3.28 42.34 -34.69
N LEU A 32 -3.79 42.32 -35.93
CA LEU A 32 -3.39 41.44 -37.04
C LEU A 32 -1.89 41.52 -37.37
N ALA A 33 -1.29 40.39 -37.75
CA ALA A 33 -0.23 40.18 -38.77
C ALA A 33 0.11 38.66 -38.76
N ALA A 34 -0.23 37.84 -39.77
CA ALA A 34 0.38 37.70 -41.10
C ALA A 34 1.89 37.39 -41.11
N LEU A 35 2.23 36.29 -41.80
CA LEU A 35 3.53 35.85 -42.32
C LEU A 35 4.54 35.26 -41.31
N SER A 36 4.86 33.97 -41.47
CA SER A 36 6.04 33.58 -42.27
C SER A 36 6.31 32.09 -42.13
N SER A 37 6.37 31.42 -43.27
CA SER A 37 6.99 30.12 -43.47
C SER A 37 8.45 30.16 -43.02
N ALA A 38 8.86 29.20 -42.20
CA ALA A 38 10.28 28.89 -41.99
C ALA A 38 10.43 27.40 -41.65
N SER A 39 10.89 26.68 -42.67
CA SER A 39 11.51 25.36 -42.55
C SER A 39 12.68 25.43 -41.57
N ALA A 40 12.67 24.57 -40.55
CA ALA A 40 13.84 24.32 -39.72
C ALA A 40 14.06 22.81 -39.61
N ALA A 41 15.13 22.37 -40.24
CA ALA A 41 15.68 21.02 -40.18
C ALA A 41 15.82 20.58 -38.72
N THR A 42 15.15 19.48 -38.36
CA THR A 42 15.38 18.81 -37.09
C THR A 42 16.67 18.00 -37.23
N SER A 43 17.77 18.58 -36.74
CA SER A 43 19.02 17.86 -36.54
C SER A 43 18.79 16.76 -35.51
N HIS A 44 18.99 15.50 -35.91
CA HIS A 44 19.15 14.39 -34.98
C HIS A 44 20.40 14.64 -34.13
N ALA A 45 20.19 15.10 -32.89
CA ALA A 45 21.20 15.01 -31.85
C ALA A 45 21.24 13.56 -31.34
N PRO A 46 22.42 12.94 -31.20
CA PRO A 46 22.53 11.61 -30.62
C PRO A 46 22.10 11.64 -29.16
N ILE A 47 21.15 10.77 -28.81
CA ILE A 47 20.76 10.49 -27.42
C ILE A 47 22.02 10.00 -26.70
N PRO A 48 22.51 10.66 -25.64
CA PRO A 48 23.62 10.14 -24.87
C PRO A 48 23.15 8.91 -24.11
N THR A 49 23.51 7.72 -24.59
CA THR A 49 23.40 6.45 -23.88
C THR A 49 24.43 6.41 -22.76
N THR A 50 24.33 7.31 -21.79
CA THR A 50 25.01 7.16 -20.50
C THR A 50 23.97 6.69 -19.52
N ILE A 51 23.82 5.37 -19.42
CA ILE A 51 23.26 4.75 -18.22
C ILE A 51 24.23 5.14 -17.10
N GLN A 52 23.90 6.22 -16.38
CA GLN A 52 24.58 6.56 -15.14
C GLN A 52 24.41 5.38 -14.21
N ARG A 53 25.48 4.58 -14.14
CA ARG A 53 25.73 3.58 -13.12
C ARG A 53 25.56 4.29 -11.78
N TRP A 54 24.48 3.96 -11.07
CA TRP A 54 24.23 4.48 -9.73
C TRP A 54 25.48 4.24 -8.89
N PRO A 55 26.08 5.27 -8.27
CA PRO A 55 27.24 5.08 -7.43
C PRO A 55 26.81 4.19 -6.27
N ARG A 56 27.41 3.00 -6.15
CA ARG A 56 27.39 2.25 -4.88
C ARG A 56 27.98 3.18 -3.85
N GLY A 57 27.15 3.71 -2.96
CA GLY A 57 27.56 4.57 -1.86
C GLY A 57 28.71 3.90 -1.13
N ALA A 58 29.89 4.48 -1.28
CA ALA A 58 31.03 4.18 -0.44
C ALA A 58 30.62 4.50 1.00
N ASN A 59 30.73 3.50 1.86
CA ASN A 59 30.52 3.58 3.29
C ASN A 59 31.50 4.60 3.89
N GLN A 60 31.09 5.87 3.94
CA GLN A 60 31.82 6.91 4.65
C GLN A 60 31.51 6.79 6.13
N SER A 61 32.38 6.07 6.82
CA SER A 61 32.56 6.14 8.26
C SER A 61 32.77 7.59 8.68
N SER A 62 31.79 8.20 9.34
CA SER A 62 31.97 9.44 10.09
C SER A 62 31.85 9.15 11.59
N PRO A 63 32.89 9.40 12.39
CA PRO A 63 32.78 9.47 13.84
C PRO A 63 32.40 10.91 14.21
N GLY A 64 31.25 11.10 14.84
CA GLY A 64 30.77 12.42 15.24
C GLY A 64 29.89 12.33 16.47
N HIS A 65 30.51 12.47 17.63
CA HIS A 65 29.84 12.70 18.91
C HIS A 65 29.07 14.03 18.86
N SER A 66 27.79 14.03 19.24
CA SER A 66 27.15 15.22 19.78
C SER A 66 26.10 14.85 20.81
N ASN A 67 26.25 15.48 21.98
CA ASN A 67 25.52 15.31 23.22
C ASN A 67 24.02 15.58 23.08
N LEU A 68 23.20 14.72 23.70
CA LEU A 68 21.80 15.01 24.00
C LEU A 68 21.67 15.50 25.45
N PRO A 69 20.90 16.57 25.73
CA PRO A 69 20.58 16.96 27.09
C PRO A 69 19.50 16.05 27.69
N THR A 70 19.83 15.48 28.84
CA THR A 70 18.94 14.73 29.73
C THR A 70 17.83 15.64 30.26
N ALA A 71 16.60 15.42 29.82
CA ALA A 71 15.43 16.04 30.44
C ALA A 71 15.01 15.23 31.68
N SER A 72 15.27 15.81 32.86
CA SER A 72 14.77 15.36 34.15
C SER A 72 13.24 15.37 34.18
N PHE A 73 12.61 14.21 34.31
CA PHE A 73 11.22 14.12 34.73
C PHE A 73 11.14 13.84 36.22
N ALA A 74 10.48 14.78 36.90
CA ALA A 74 10.33 14.82 38.33
C ALA A 74 9.44 13.68 38.87
N VAL A 75 9.90 13.21 40.02
CA VAL A 75 9.33 12.25 40.93
C VAL A 75 8.00 12.76 41.51
N ALA A 76 6.95 11.94 41.44
CA ALA A 76 5.78 12.06 42.31
C ALA A 76 5.60 10.76 43.12
N LYS A 77 6.03 10.83 44.38
CA LYS A 77 5.76 9.88 45.46
C LYS A 77 4.25 9.66 45.63
N ARG A 78 3.82 8.42 45.82
CA ARG A 78 2.78 8.10 46.81
C ARG A 78 3.06 6.76 47.49
N HIS A 79 2.93 6.84 48.81
CA HIS A 79 3.30 5.90 49.87
C HIS A 79 2.30 4.74 49.99
N THR A 80 2.80 3.51 50.13
CA THR A 80 2.81 2.63 51.35
C THR A 80 1.52 1.87 51.66
N SER A 81 1.61 0.55 51.65
CA SER A 81 1.11 -0.39 52.66
C SER A 81 1.44 -1.80 52.16
N SER A 82 2.55 -2.44 52.57
CA SER A 82 2.86 -3.06 53.88
C SER A 82 2.25 -4.45 54.04
N GLY A 83 3.14 -5.46 54.04
CA GLY A 83 2.86 -6.84 54.46
C GLY A 83 3.30 -7.83 53.38
N GLY A 84 4.35 -8.62 53.50
CA GLY A 84 5.20 -8.93 54.65
C GLY A 84 5.62 -10.40 54.55
N LEU A 85 6.93 -10.64 54.71
CA LEU A 85 7.59 -11.92 55.03
C LEU A 85 7.60 -12.99 53.92
N ALA A 86 8.61 -13.81 53.72
CA ALA A 86 10.02 -13.91 54.09
C ALA A 86 10.43 -15.29 53.51
N PHE A 87 11.53 -15.42 52.76
CA PHE A 87 12.43 -16.57 52.88
C PHE A 87 13.65 -16.48 51.95
N GLU A 88 14.80 -16.49 52.62
CA GLU A 88 16.03 -17.24 52.31
C GLU A 88 16.77 -17.05 50.98
N THR A 89 17.86 -16.29 51.11
CA THR A 89 19.22 -16.60 50.66
C THR A 89 19.52 -18.08 50.42
N GLU A 90 20.10 -18.39 49.25
CA GLU A 90 21.24 -19.30 49.19
C GLU A 90 22.15 -18.98 47.99
N SER A 91 23.39 -18.66 48.33
CA SER A 91 24.58 -18.55 47.49
C SER A 91 25.00 -19.91 46.96
N GLY A 92 25.24 -20.02 45.64
CA GLY A 92 25.76 -21.25 45.02
C GLY A 92 26.67 -20.95 43.85
N THR A 93 27.97 -21.10 44.10
CA THR A 93 29.11 -20.90 43.21
C THR A 93 29.16 -21.84 42.00
N GLN A 94 29.69 -21.30 40.90
CA GLN A 94 30.63 -21.95 39.97
C GLN A 94 30.61 -23.48 39.87
N LYS A 95 30.12 -24.03 38.74
CA LYS A 95 30.68 -25.26 38.20
C LYS A 95 30.42 -25.45 36.70
N ARG A 96 31.53 -25.60 35.98
CA ARG A 96 31.68 -26.37 34.73
C ARG A 96 31.02 -25.81 33.47
N GLU A 97 31.78 -24.93 32.82
CA GLU A 97 32.65 -25.35 31.71
C GLU A 97 32.52 -26.83 31.30
N LYS A 98 31.57 -27.09 30.39
CA LYS A 98 31.64 -28.20 29.45
C LYS A 98 31.44 -27.65 28.05
N ARG A 99 32.45 -26.88 27.63
CA ARG A 99 32.76 -26.66 26.22
C ARG A 99 32.89 -28.03 25.56
N ARG A 100 32.18 -28.22 24.45
CA ARG A 100 32.64 -28.85 23.18
C ARG A 100 31.52 -29.67 22.54
N SER A 101 31.30 -29.35 21.26
CA SER A 101 30.78 -30.26 20.25
C SER A 101 29.28 -30.35 20.03
N GLN A 102 28.49 -29.32 20.37
CA GLN A 102 27.30 -29.07 19.54
C GLN A 102 27.77 -28.49 18.22
N LYS A 103 28.14 -29.43 17.35
CA LYS A 103 28.23 -29.29 15.90
C LYS A 103 27.14 -28.33 15.48
N ARG A 104 27.56 -27.10 15.16
CA ARG A 104 26.82 -26.23 14.26
C ARG A 104 26.73 -27.02 12.96
N SER A 105 25.72 -27.88 12.84
CA SER A 105 25.19 -28.25 11.55
C SER A 105 24.63 -26.94 11.02
N ILE A 106 25.52 -26.16 10.42
CA ILE A 106 25.18 -25.17 9.43
C ILE A 106 24.51 -26.04 8.38
N PHE A 107 23.20 -26.19 8.55
CA PHE A 107 22.28 -26.74 7.59
C PHE A 107 22.29 -25.67 6.49
N CYS A 108 23.39 -25.67 5.72
CA CYS A 108 23.44 -25.13 4.39
C CYS A 108 22.38 -25.93 3.67
N CYS A 109 21.15 -25.42 3.68
CA CYS A 109 20.17 -25.72 2.67
C CYS A 109 20.83 -25.38 1.33
N SER A 110 21.64 -26.30 0.81
CA SER A 110 21.92 -26.41 -0.60
C SER A 110 20.62 -26.91 -1.20
N SER A 111 19.64 -26.01 -1.32
CA SER A 111 18.53 -26.21 -2.22
C SER A 111 19.15 -26.49 -3.57
N SER A 112 19.06 -27.74 -4.01
CA SER A 112 19.51 -28.21 -5.31
C SER A 112 18.51 -27.68 -6.36
N GLU A 113 18.30 -26.38 -6.39
CA GLU A 113 17.58 -25.72 -7.47
C GLU A 113 18.40 -25.96 -8.72
N THR A 114 17.76 -26.57 -9.72
CA THR A 114 18.42 -26.81 -11.00
C THR A 114 18.85 -25.47 -11.58
N PRO A 115 19.98 -25.41 -12.30
CA PRO A 115 20.46 -24.16 -12.89
C PRO A 115 19.40 -23.46 -13.76
N GLU A 116 18.46 -24.21 -14.32
CA GLU A 116 17.31 -23.72 -15.09
C GLU A 116 16.39 -22.81 -14.25
N VAL A 117 16.00 -23.22 -13.04
CA VAL A 117 15.13 -22.42 -12.15
C VAL A 117 15.79 -21.09 -11.78
N ILE A 118 17.11 -21.11 -11.55
CA ILE A 118 17.88 -19.89 -11.24
C ILE A 118 17.90 -18.95 -12.45
N THR A 119 18.02 -19.48 -13.67
CA THR A 119 18.00 -18.66 -14.89
C THR A 119 16.64 -18.04 -15.16
N GLU A 120 15.55 -18.78 -14.94
CA GLU A 120 14.18 -18.27 -15.11
C GLU A 120 13.86 -17.17 -14.11
N ALA A 121 14.18 -17.38 -12.82
CA ALA A 121 13.96 -16.39 -11.78
C ALA A 121 14.71 -15.07 -12.07
N ARG A 122 15.97 -15.16 -12.54
CA ARG A 122 16.75 -13.99 -12.95
C ARG A 122 16.13 -13.28 -14.14
N LYS A 123 15.60 -14.03 -15.11
CA LYS A 123 14.93 -13.45 -16.28
C LYS A 123 13.68 -12.67 -15.86
N VAL A 124 12.80 -13.27 -15.06
CA VAL A 124 11.60 -12.58 -14.53
C VAL A 124 11.98 -11.31 -13.78
N GLN A 125 13.06 -11.36 -13.00
CA GLN A 125 13.55 -10.18 -12.30
C GLN A 125 14.03 -9.07 -13.24
N MET A 126 14.77 -9.43 -14.29
CA MET A 126 15.24 -8.48 -15.29
C MET A 126 14.07 -7.85 -16.06
N ASP A 127 13.13 -8.66 -16.53
CA ASP A 127 11.96 -8.23 -17.29
C ASP A 127 11.10 -7.25 -16.45
N ALA A 128 10.87 -7.58 -15.17
CA ALA A 128 10.15 -6.70 -14.24
C ALA A 128 10.87 -5.36 -14.00
N THR A 129 12.20 -5.40 -13.88
CA THR A 129 13.03 -4.20 -13.66
C THR A 129 13.06 -3.31 -14.90
N GLU A 130 13.12 -3.91 -16.09
CA GLU A 130 13.06 -3.20 -17.37
C GLU A 130 11.70 -2.53 -17.55
N MET A 131 10.60 -3.24 -17.30
CA MET A 131 9.24 -2.69 -17.34
C MET A 131 9.08 -1.50 -16.38
N LEU A 132 9.63 -1.58 -15.17
CA LEU A 132 9.60 -0.47 -14.21
C LEU A 132 10.37 0.75 -14.74
N ALA A 133 11.55 0.53 -15.34
CA ALA A 133 12.34 1.59 -15.93
C ALA A 133 11.64 2.24 -17.13
N GLU A 134 10.94 1.46 -17.95
CA GLU A 134 10.14 1.99 -19.06
C GLU A 134 9.00 2.88 -18.56
N LEU A 135 8.28 2.44 -17.53
CA LEU A 135 7.19 3.23 -16.94
C LEU A 135 7.68 4.56 -16.37
N LEU A 136 8.82 4.55 -15.67
CA LEU A 136 9.41 5.77 -15.08
C LEU A 136 9.92 6.75 -16.13
N LYS A 137 10.36 6.27 -17.31
CA LYS A 137 10.84 7.12 -18.41
C LYS A 137 9.72 7.63 -19.31
N ALA A 138 8.55 6.99 -19.28
CA ALA A 138 7.43 7.34 -20.15
C ALA A 138 6.90 8.74 -19.83
N LYS A 139 6.57 9.51 -20.88
CA LYS A 139 5.91 10.81 -20.73
C LYS A 139 4.52 10.68 -20.08
N ASP A 140 3.83 9.57 -20.40
CA ASP A 140 2.57 9.17 -19.78
C ASP A 140 2.70 7.74 -19.25
N PRO A 141 3.01 7.54 -17.96
CA PRO A 141 3.15 6.21 -17.37
C PRO A 141 1.83 5.43 -17.40
N GLY A 142 0.67 6.10 -17.40
CA GLY A 142 -0.63 5.44 -17.45
C GLY A 142 -0.92 4.82 -18.82
N ALA A 143 -0.62 5.55 -19.90
CA ALA A 143 -0.73 5.02 -21.26
C ALA A 143 0.21 3.83 -21.47
N LYS A 144 1.48 3.96 -21.04
CA LYS A 144 2.47 2.88 -21.16
C LYS A 144 2.09 1.65 -20.35
N ALA A 145 1.52 1.82 -19.15
CA ALA A 145 0.98 0.72 -18.34
C ALA A 145 -0.19 0.02 -19.04
N ARG A 146 -1.09 0.77 -19.69
CA ARG A 146 -2.22 0.21 -20.45
C ARG A 146 -1.78 -0.62 -21.64
N GLU A 147 -0.71 -0.23 -22.33
CA GLU A 147 -0.15 -1.00 -23.44
C GLU A 147 0.49 -2.32 -22.98
N ASN A 148 0.95 -2.38 -21.72
CA ASN A 148 1.74 -3.49 -21.19
C ASN A 148 1.08 -4.20 -20.01
N VAL A 149 -0.25 -4.24 -19.94
CA VAL A 149 -0.99 -4.78 -18.77
C VAL A 149 -0.69 -6.26 -18.50
N GLU A 150 -0.35 -7.02 -19.53
CA GLU A 150 0.04 -8.43 -19.41
C GLU A 150 1.37 -8.59 -18.65
N SER A 151 2.32 -7.70 -18.90
CA SER A 151 3.63 -7.64 -18.23
C SER A 151 3.55 -7.16 -16.78
N LEU A 152 2.43 -6.55 -16.37
CA LEU A 152 2.18 -6.15 -14.98
C LEU A 152 1.76 -7.35 -14.12
N THR A 153 2.68 -8.29 -13.92
CA THR A 153 2.47 -9.51 -13.10
C THR A 153 2.63 -9.25 -11.61
N GLU A 154 2.34 -10.25 -10.77
CA GLU A 154 2.55 -10.15 -9.32
C GLU A 154 4.03 -9.96 -8.99
N GLU A 155 4.92 -10.66 -9.70
CA GLU A 155 6.37 -10.55 -9.55
C GLU A 155 6.87 -9.15 -9.86
N PHE A 156 6.30 -8.50 -10.88
CA PHE A 156 6.58 -7.09 -11.17
C PHE A 156 6.27 -6.20 -9.97
N PHE A 157 5.09 -6.33 -9.36
CA PHE A 157 4.71 -5.51 -8.20
C PHE A 157 5.56 -5.83 -6.96
N MET A 158 5.94 -7.09 -6.74
CA MET A 158 6.85 -7.47 -5.66
C MET A 158 8.23 -6.80 -5.82
N ILE A 159 8.81 -6.88 -7.01
CA ILE A 159 10.12 -6.27 -7.29
C ILE A 159 10.04 -4.75 -7.18
N ALA A 160 9.01 -4.12 -7.74
CA ALA A 160 8.84 -2.68 -7.67
C ALA A 160 8.62 -2.17 -6.24
N SER A 161 7.89 -2.93 -5.39
CA SER A 161 7.76 -2.60 -3.97
C SER A 161 9.10 -2.65 -3.23
N THR A 162 10.00 -3.56 -3.62
CA THR A 162 11.35 -3.64 -3.06
C THR A 162 12.16 -2.38 -3.40
N TYR A 163 12.08 -1.89 -4.65
CA TYR A 163 12.72 -0.63 -5.04
C TYR A 163 12.13 0.58 -4.32
N LEU A 164 10.81 0.61 -4.13
CA LEU A 164 10.15 1.66 -3.36
C LEU A 164 10.64 1.69 -1.91
N ASP A 165 10.76 0.54 -1.26
CA ASP A 165 11.26 0.44 0.11
C ASP A 165 12.73 0.84 0.22
N LEU A 166 13.55 0.54 -0.78
CA LEU A 166 14.94 1.01 -0.86
C LEU A 166 15.01 2.54 -0.98
N ALA A 167 14.23 3.14 -1.88
CA ALA A 167 14.18 4.59 -2.05
C ALA A 167 13.73 5.30 -0.76
N LYS A 168 12.77 4.72 -0.03
CA LYS A 168 12.32 5.20 1.29
C LYS A 168 13.43 5.13 2.34
N LYS A 169 14.17 4.02 2.39
CA LYS A 169 15.29 3.84 3.32
C LYS A 169 16.45 4.79 3.04
N GLU A 170 16.70 5.11 1.78
CA GLU A 170 17.71 6.08 1.35
C GLU A 170 17.28 7.54 1.60
N GLY A 171 16.01 7.77 1.93
CA GLY A 171 15.47 9.12 2.15
C GLY A 171 15.31 9.93 0.86
N ASN A 172 15.31 9.28 -0.30
CA ASN A 172 15.13 9.96 -1.58
C ASN A 172 13.64 10.18 -1.85
N ILE A 173 13.12 11.31 -1.35
CA ILE A 173 11.69 11.66 -1.39
C ILE A 173 11.19 11.80 -2.84
N GLU A 174 12.00 12.37 -3.73
CA GLU A 174 11.62 12.58 -5.14
C GLU A 174 11.41 11.25 -5.86
N VAL A 175 12.37 10.33 -5.76
CA VAL A 175 12.27 9.00 -6.36
C VAL A 175 11.15 8.19 -5.72
N THR A 176 10.97 8.30 -4.40
CA THR A 176 9.86 7.66 -3.69
C THR A 176 8.51 8.10 -4.25
N ASN A 177 8.28 9.41 -4.38
CA ASN A 177 7.02 9.95 -4.90
C ASN A 177 6.78 9.54 -6.36
N GLN A 178 7.83 9.52 -7.18
CA GLN A 178 7.76 9.06 -8.58
C GLN A 178 7.38 7.58 -8.66
N LEU A 179 8.03 6.72 -7.87
CA LEU A 179 7.72 5.29 -7.81
C LEU A 179 6.29 5.05 -7.31
N GLU A 180 5.86 5.71 -6.24
CA GLU A 180 4.50 5.56 -5.70
C GLU A 180 3.44 5.96 -6.73
N THR A 181 3.63 7.10 -7.41
CA THR A 181 2.70 7.58 -8.42
C THR A 181 2.64 6.62 -9.61
N THR A 182 3.80 6.16 -10.09
CA THR A 182 3.90 5.23 -11.23
C THR A 182 3.26 3.89 -10.91
N LEU A 183 3.54 3.33 -9.73
CA LEU A 183 2.96 2.05 -9.30
C LEU A 183 1.47 2.13 -9.05
N LYS A 184 0.97 3.27 -8.55
CA LYS A 184 -0.46 3.51 -8.42
C LYS A 184 -1.15 3.47 -9.78
N LEU A 185 -0.60 4.17 -10.78
CA LEU A 185 -1.17 4.18 -12.14
C LEU A 185 -1.11 2.79 -12.80
N ALA A 186 0.01 2.07 -12.66
CA ALA A 186 0.14 0.72 -13.16
C ALA A 186 -0.88 -0.25 -12.52
N LEU A 187 -1.07 -0.13 -11.20
CA LEU A 187 -2.04 -0.93 -10.47
C LEU A 187 -3.47 -0.61 -10.90
N GLU A 188 -3.80 0.66 -11.12
CA GLU A 188 -5.11 1.08 -11.62
C GLU A 188 -5.42 0.50 -13.02
N GLU A 189 -4.45 0.49 -13.94
CA GLU A 189 -4.62 -0.16 -15.25
C GLU A 189 -4.74 -1.68 -15.12
N LYS A 190 -3.94 -2.32 -14.25
CA LYS A 190 -4.07 -3.77 -13.99
C LYS A 190 -5.44 -4.12 -13.40
N GLU A 191 -5.94 -3.32 -12.46
CA GLU A 191 -7.24 -3.52 -11.82
C GLU A 191 -8.40 -3.52 -12.81
N LYS A 192 -8.30 -2.80 -13.94
CA LYS A 192 -9.35 -2.80 -14.98
C LYS A 192 -9.52 -4.17 -15.64
N THR A 193 -8.47 -4.98 -15.68
CA THR A 193 -8.52 -6.35 -16.25
C THR A 193 -9.05 -7.38 -15.27
N LEU A 194 -9.14 -7.04 -13.99
CA LEU A 194 -9.68 -7.94 -12.98
C LEU A 194 -11.20 -8.06 -13.11
N ARG A 195 -11.70 -9.24 -12.72
CA ARG A 195 -13.14 -9.47 -12.59
C ARG A 195 -13.76 -8.41 -11.67
N PRO A 196 -14.99 -7.95 -11.96
CA PRO A 196 -15.61 -6.87 -11.19
C PRO A 196 -15.76 -7.20 -9.71
N GLU A 197 -16.00 -8.47 -9.36
CA GLU A 197 -16.08 -8.90 -7.95
C GLU A 197 -14.77 -8.69 -7.19
N ILE A 198 -13.63 -8.95 -7.84
CA ILE A 198 -12.30 -8.76 -7.27
C ILE A 198 -12.02 -7.26 -7.08
N ARG A 199 -12.40 -6.44 -8.08
CA ARG A 199 -12.27 -4.97 -8.00
C ARG A 199 -13.05 -4.39 -6.82
N VAL A 200 -14.31 -4.81 -6.67
CA VAL A 200 -15.15 -4.38 -5.54
C VAL A 200 -14.52 -4.80 -4.20
N LEU A 201 -14.01 -6.03 -4.10
CA LEU A 201 -13.34 -6.49 -2.89
C LEU A 201 -12.10 -5.65 -2.54
N ASN A 202 -11.27 -5.32 -3.53
CA ASN A 202 -10.10 -4.46 -3.34
C ASN A 202 -10.48 -3.06 -2.83
N ILE A 203 -11.57 -2.48 -3.35
CA ILE A 203 -12.08 -1.18 -2.88
C ILE A 203 -12.56 -1.30 -1.43
N LEU A 204 -13.29 -2.37 -1.09
CA LEU A 204 -13.78 -2.61 0.28
C LEU A 204 -12.64 -2.81 1.30
N LEU A 205 -11.54 -3.45 0.88
CA LEU A 205 -10.35 -3.63 1.72
C LEU A 205 -9.56 -2.33 1.93
N ARG A 206 -9.62 -1.38 1.00
CA ARG A 206 -9.01 -0.05 1.14
C ARG A 206 -9.86 0.89 2.01
N GLY A 207 -11.18 0.69 2.05
CA GLY A 207 -12.12 1.47 2.84
C GLY A 207 -11.87 1.34 4.35
N LYS A 208 -11.29 2.38 4.95
CA LYS A 208 -10.97 2.40 6.39
C LYS A 208 -12.23 2.59 7.23
N SER A 209 -13.16 3.41 6.74
CA SER A 209 -14.40 3.72 7.44
C SER A 209 -15.54 2.76 7.06
N PRO A 210 -16.40 2.34 8.02
CA PRO A 210 -17.62 1.60 7.70
C PRO A 210 -18.56 2.39 6.78
N ALA A 211 -18.58 3.72 6.85
CA ALA A 211 -19.41 4.55 5.97
C ALA A 211 -18.96 4.45 4.50
N GLU A 212 -17.64 4.55 4.24
CA GLU A 212 -17.07 4.38 2.89
C GLU A 212 -17.35 3.00 2.30
N ARG A 213 -17.31 1.97 3.14
CA ARG A 213 -17.66 0.60 2.72
C ARG A 213 -19.14 0.49 2.41
N ALA A 214 -20.02 1.02 3.26
CA ALA A 214 -21.46 1.03 3.00
C ALA A 214 -21.82 1.71 1.67
N ASP A 215 -21.19 2.85 1.37
CA ASP A 215 -21.37 3.55 0.08
C ASP A 215 -20.88 2.71 -1.10
N THR A 216 -19.74 2.03 -0.94
CA THR A 216 -19.20 1.13 -1.97
C THR A 216 -20.14 -0.06 -2.19
N ILE A 217 -20.66 -0.66 -1.13
CA ILE A 217 -21.63 -1.76 -1.20
C ILE A 217 -22.92 -1.29 -1.89
N ALA A 218 -23.41 -0.09 -1.55
CA ALA A 218 -24.62 0.47 -2.16
C ALA A 218 -24.46 0.70 -3.67
N LYS A 219 -23.29 1.17 -4.13
CA LYS A 219 -22.99 1.39 -5.55
C LYS A 219 -22.83 0.09 -6.35
N ASN A 220 -22.46 -1.02 -5.70
CA ASN A 220 -22.09 -2.28 -6.35
C ASN A 220 -23.06 -3.43 -6.02
N ARG A 221 -24.32 -3.13 -5.70
CA ARG A 221 -25.32 -4.11 -5.25
C ARG A 221 -25.50 -5.32 -6.17
N SER A 222 -25.38 -5.11 -7.48
CA SER A 222 -25.49 -6.16 -8.50
C SER A 222 -24.49 -7.31 -8.33
N HIS A 223 -23.37 -7.08 -7.64
CA HIS A 223 -22.33 -8.08 -7.43
C HIS A 223 -22.53 -8.94 -6.17
N PHE A 224 -23.55 -8.67 -5.34
CA PHE A 224 -23.78 -9.33 -4.04
C PHE A 224 -24.96 -10.30 -4.02
N SER A 225 -25.30 -10.92 -5.15
CA SER A 225 -26.23 -12.05 -5.17
C SER A 225 -25.72 -13.16 -4.24
N SER A 226 -26.62 -13.91 -3.59
CA SER A 226 -26.20 -14.90 -2.59
C SER A 226 -25.30 -16.02 -3.16
N ASP A 227 -25.47 -16.33 -4.44
CA ASP A 227 -24.65 -17.31 -5.17
C ASP A 227 -23.55 -16.66 -6.01
N SER A 228 -23.23 -15.39 -5.73
CA SER A 228 -22.18 -14.66 -6.45
C SER A 228 -20.79 -15.21 -6.15
N TYR A 229 -19.93 -15.16 -7.15
CA TYR A 229 -18.51 -15.49 -7.01
C TYR A 229 -17.81 -14.68 -5.91
N PHE A 230 -18.31 -13.47 -5.61
CA PHE A 230 -17.79 -12.60 -4.56
C PHE A 230 -17.73 -13.30 -3.19
N PHE A 231 -18.80 -13.97 -2.76
CA PHE A 231 -18.82 -14.64 -1.46
C PHE A 231 -17.90 -15.87 -1.41
N THR A 232 -17.79 -16.60 -2.52
CA THR A 232 -16.85 -17.73 -2.63
C THR A 232 -15.40 -17.26 -2.48
N LEU A 233 -15.04 -16.18 -3.19
CA LEU A 233 -13.72 -15.57 -3.08
C LEU A 233 -13.44 -15.07 -1.66
N LEU A 234 -14.37 -14.33 -1.06
CA LEU A 234 -14.22 -13.77 0.28
C LEU A 234 -14.06 -14.87 1.34
N ASN A 235 -14.83 -15.95 1.26
CA ASN A 235 -14.70 -17.08 2.17
C ASN A 235 -13.35 -17.79 2.03
N ARG A 236 -12.87 -17.99 0.79
CA ARG A 236 -11.54 -18.55 0.54
C ARG A 236 -10.45 -17.69 1.17
N MET A 237 -10.49 -16.37 0.97
CA MET A 237 -9.51 -15.45 1.58
C MET A 237 -9.53 -15.51 3.11
N ILE A 238 -10.72 -15.57 3.73
CA ILE A 238 -10.83 -15.73 5.19
C ILE A 238 -10.14 -17.04 5.64
N GLN A 239 -10.40 -18.15 4.95
CA GLN A 239 -9.77 -19.44 5.27
C GLN A 239 -8.25 -19.42 5.07
N ASP A 240 -7.77 -18.80 4.00
CA ASP A 240 -6.34 -18.68 3.71
C ASP A 240 -5.63 -17.87 4.79
N VAL A 241 -6.21 -16.75 5.24
CA VAL A 241 -5.67 -15.93 6.33
C VAL A 241 -5.80 -16.65 7.69
N GLU A 242 -6.84 -17.46 7.90
CA GLU A 242 -6.99 -18.30 9.10
C GLU A 242 -5.90 -19.36 9.21
N ARG A 243 -5.36 -19.87 8.09
CA ARG A 243 -4.27 -20.87 8.08
C ARG A 243 -2.89 -20.26 8.35
N GLN A 244 -2.72 -18.95 8.21
CA GLN A 244 -1.45 -18.27 8.48
C GLN A 244 -1.10 -18.26 9.97
N LYS A 245 0.19 -18.15 10.30
CA LYS A 245 0.68 -18.01 11.68
C LYS A 245 0.06 -16.79 12.36
N THR A 246 -0.26 -16.91 13.65
CA THR A 246 -0.87 -15.82 14.42
C THR A 246 0.08 -14.63 14.53
N ASN A 247 -0.33 -13.48 14.00
CA ASN A 247 0.32 -12.19 14.16
C ASN A 247 -0.74 -11.07 14.27
N ALA A 248 -0.34 -9.87 14.70
CA ALA A 248 -1.27 -8.75 14.89
C ALA A 248 -1.95 -8.31 13.57
N GLN A 249 -1.19 -8.28 12.48
CA GLN A 249 -1.68 -7.89 11.15
C GLN A 249 -2.76 -8.84 10.63
N ARG A 250 -2.58 -10.16 10.81
CA ARG A 250 -3.56 -11.20 10.49
C ARG A 250 -4.85 -11.01 11.25
N ALA A 251 -4.78 -10.72 12.55
CA ALA A 251 -5.97 -10.49 13.37
C ALA A 251 -6.77 -9.28 12.85
N GLN A 252 -6.07 -8.19 12.51
CA GLN A 252 -6.69 -7.00 11.92
C GLN A 252 -7.33 -7.30 10.56
N LEU A 253 -6.62 -7.99 9.67
CA LEU A 253 -7.13 -8.36 8.35
C LEU A 253 -8.35 -9.29 8.44
N LEU A 254 -8.32 -10.30 9.32
CA LEU A 254 -9.46 -11.19 9.56
C LEU A 254 -10.68 -10.43 10.09
N ALA A 255 -10.47 -9.52 11.03
CA ALA A 255 -11.54 -8.68 11.56
C ALA A 255 -12.19 -7.87 10.43
N GLN A 256 -11.37 -7.28 9.54
CA GLN A 256 -11.84 -6.51 8.40
C GLN A 256 -12.60 -7.37 7.38
N LEU A 257 -12.06 -8.53 6.98
CA LEU A 257 -12.72 -9.46 6.04
C LEU A 257 -14.08 -9.94 6.59
N ARG A 258 -14.15 -10.26 7.89
CA ARG A 258 -15.40 -10.67 8.55
C ARG A 258 -16.39 -9.53 8.69
N ALA A 259 -15.94 -8.28 8.86
CA ALA A 259 -16.81 -7.10 8.82
C ALA A 259 -17.42 -6.93 7.42
N ILE A 260 -16.59 -6.93 6.37
CA ILE A 260 -17.04 -6.86 4.97
C ILE A 260 -18.05 -7.96 4.65
N ARG A 261 -17.78 -9.20 5.08
CA ARG A 261 -18.70 -10.33 4.88
C ARG A 261 -20.06 -10.08 5.51
N ARG A 262 -20.12 -9.57 6.74
CA ARG A 262 -21.38 -9.28 7.44
C ARG A 262 -22.16 -8.16 6.74
N GLU A 263 -21.48 -7.05 6.46
CA GLU A 263 -22.06 -5.86 5.79
C GLU A 263 -22.67 -6.24 4.42
N THR A 264 -21.94 -7.02 3.60
CA THR A 264 -22.41 -7.45 2.27
C THR A 264 -23.53 -8.50 2.34
N GLN A 265 -23.52 -9.40 3.34
CA GLN A 265 -24.60 -10.37 3.55
C GLN A 265 -25.92 -9.71 3.97
N GLU A 266 -25.86 -8.67 4.79
CA GLU A 266 -27.06 -7.91 5.17
C GLU A 266 -27.72 -7.25 3.95
N VAL A 267 -26.92 -6.66 3.06
CA VAL A 267 -27.43 -6.09 1.81
C VAL A 267 -28.01 -7.18 0.90
N SER A 268 -27.33 -8.31 0.73
CA SER A 268 -27.85 -9.45 -0.05
C SER A 268 -29.21 -9.95 0.47
N LYS A 269 -29.37 -10.05 1.80
CA LYS A 269 -30.64 -10.42 2.43
C LYS A 269 -31.74 -9.38 2.18
N SER A 270 -31.40 -8.09 2.21
CA SER A 270 -32.36 -7.01 1.93
C SER A 270 -32.85 -7.02 0.48
N MET A 271 -31.99 -7.38 -0.47
CA MET A 271 -32.35 -7.51 -1.89
C MET A 271 -33.33 -8.66 -2.10
N LYS A 272 -33.06 -9.85 -1.53
CA LYS A 272 -33.97 -11.00 -1.58
C LYS A 272 -35.36 -10.71 -1.00
N ARG A 273 -35.43 -9.94 0.09
CA ARG A 273 -36.71 -9.52 0.68
C ARG A 273 -37.50 -8.54 -0.20
N THR A 274 -36.81 -7.79 -1.06
CA THR A 274 -37.44 -6.83 -1.98
C THR A 274 -37.97 -7.54 -3.22
N GLU A 275 -37.32 -8.61 -3.67
CA GLU A 275 -37.75 -9.44 -4.82
C GLU A 275 -38.97 -10.33 -4.53
N GLN A 276 -39.26 -10.61 -3.25
CA GLN A 276 -40.40 -11.44 -2.84
C GLN A 276 -41.71 -10.65 -2.64
N LYS A 277 -41.68 -9.33 -2.79
CA LYS A 277 -42.84 -8.45 -2.65
C LYS A 277 -43.36 -8.04 -4.01
#